data_AF-A0A0C5V1Y6-F1
#
_entry.id   AF-A0A0C5V1Y6-F1
#
_cell.length_a   1.000
_cell.length_b   1.000
_cell.length_c   1.000
_cell.angle_alpha   90.00
_cell.angle_beta   90.00
_cell.angle_gamma   90.00
#
_symmetry.space_group_name_H-M   'P 1'
#
loop_
_entity.id
_entity.type
_entity.pdbx_description
1 polymer ?
#
loop_
_entity_poly.entity_id
_entity_poly.type
_entity_poly.pdbx_seq_one_letter_code
_entity_poly.pdbx_strand_id
1 'polypeptide(L)'
;MSVKRKQLGFIQLSRTTLWIVIIVLIPLVVVLNNMGSKTEKQSLPETIDKFDISSLSIGRLGADRWIKLPGSGLIALSVAQKRMPVSRIDIPEHQDFSFSFRNGMAVTRVVIPATQAQLEVTLDFLDQWLSPVMSDDVLVMSGEVDAGMLESVRTELHKAKGKAVDVAIPAPTALTVIASPSFGSPEQLAMIVAADILSHRMAGYDLQLRWDHQRTTSYLMLNTTIQPDWLTEPSEQEYAAALQPLKQFADVSLRSPAQIHSYLTAMAIYDLPDTFMSHQTERLEALTLQQVQQVLHSFNK
;
A
#
# COMPACT_ATOMS: atom_id res chain seq x y z
N MET A 1 -54.68 -22.98 -2.61
CA MET A 1 -53.29 -23.13 -3.10
C MET A 1 -52.41 -22.11 -2.37
N SER A 2 -51.51 -22.61 -1.52
CA SER A 2 -50.64 -21.83 -0.65
C SER A 2 -49.28 -21.68 -1.33
N VAL A 3 -48.80 -20.44 -1.51
CA VAL A 3 -47.45 -20.14 -1.99
C VAL A 3 -46.64 -19.60 -0.82
N LYS A 4 -45.80 -20.47 -0.24
CA LYS A 4 -44.77 -20.10 0.74
C LYS A 4 -43.73 -19.21 0.06
N ARG A 5 -43.63 -17.94 0.45
CA ARG A 5 -42.41 -17.14 0.20
C ARG A 5 -41.38 -17.51 1.27
N LYS A 6 -40.31 -18.18 0.86
CA LYS A 6 -39.09 -18.33 1.67
C LYS A 6 -38.48 -16.93 1.84
N GLN A 7 -38.37 -16.46 3.09
CA GLN A 7 -37.46 -15.38 3.43
C GLN A 7 -36.03 -15.89 3.18
N LEU A 8 -35.33 -15.29 2.21
CA LEU A 8 -33.87 -15.39 2.16
C LEU A 8 -33.33 -14.58 3.34
N GLY A 9 -32.76 -15.26 4.31
CA GLY A 9 -31.97 -14.63 5.36
C GLY A 9 -30.75 -13.97 4.70
N PHE A 10 -30.70 -12.64 4.78
CA PHE A 10 -29.47 -11.91 4.54
C PHE A 10 -28.46 -12.35 5.61
N ILE A 11 -27.32 -12.86 5.18
CA ILE A 11 -26.17 -13.12 6.04
C ILE A 11 -25.73 -11.76 6.60
N GLN A 12 -25.85 -11.56 7.91
CA GLN A 12 -25.22 -10.43 8.60
C GLN A 12 -23.70 -10.64 8.56
N LEU A 13 -23.05 -10.01 7.59
CA LEU A 13 -21.60 -9.85 7.56
C LEU A 13 -21.22 -8.76 8.58
N SER A 14 -20.29 -9.07 9.49
CA SER A 14 -19.84 -8.13 10.52
C SER A 14 -19.05 -6.97 9.89
N ARG A 15 -19.16 -5.77 10.49
CA ARG A 15 -18.47 -4.55 10.04
C ARG A 15 -16.94 -4.69 10.01
N THR A 16 -16.39 -5.67 10.73
CA THR A 16 -14.96 -6.01 10.76
C THR A 16 -14.47 -6.68 9.47
N THR A 17 -15.34 -7.41 8.75
CA THR A 17 -15.00 -8.02 7.45
C THR A 17 -14.97 -6.99 6.31
N LEU A 18 -15.64 -5.85 6.48
CA LEU A 18 -15.66 -4.76 5.49
C LEU A 18 -14.34 -3.96 5.45
N TRP A 19 -13.60 -3.89 6.56
CA TRP A 19 -12.32 -3.19 6.62
C TRP A 19 -11.15 -4.00 6.07
N ILE A 20 -11.19 -5.33 6.15
CA ILE A 20 -10.27 -6.17 5.37
C ILE A 20 -10.53 -5.95 3.88
N VAL A 21 -11.80 -5.80 3.46
CA VAL A 21 -12.11 -5.45 2.07
C VAL A 21 -11.58 -4.06 1.70
N ILE A 22 -11.60 -3.06 2.58
CA ILE A 22 -11.09 -1.69 2.31
C ILE A 22 -9.55 -1.61 2.31
N ILE A 23 -8.85 -2.37 3.14
CA ILE A 23 -7.38 -2.46 3.16
C ILE A 23 -6.86 -3.40 2.05
N VAL A 24 -7.72 -4.29 1.54
CA VAL A 24 -7.49 -5.18 0.37
C VAL A 24 -8.13 -4.63 -0.93
N LEU A 25 -8.67 -3.41 -0.94
CA LEU A 25 -9.42 -2.85 -2.10
C LEU A 25 -8.59 -2.07 -3.11
N ILE A 26 -7.26 -1.98 -2.99
CA ILE A 26 -6.44 -1.53 -4.12
C ILE A 26 -6.43 -2.61 -5.23
N PRO A 27 -6.37 -3.92 -4.91
CA PRO A 27 -6.65 -4.98 -5.89
C PRO A 27 -8.10 -5.02 -6.43
N LEU A 28 -9.10 -4.53 -5.69
CA LEU A 28 -10.51 -4.77 -6.04
C LEU A 28 -11.21 -3.57 -6.72
N VAL A 29 -10.57 -2.38 -6.75
CA VAL A 29 -10.91 -1.28 -7.68
C VAL A 29 -10.63 -1.68 -9.13
N VAL A 30 -9.62 -2.52 -9.39
CA VAL A 30 -9.34 -3.09 -10.72
C VAL A 30 -10.47 -4.04 -11.18
N VAL A 31 -11.13 -4.74 -10.25
CA VAL A 31 -12.25 -5.65 -10.55
C VAL A 31 -13.58 -4.89 -10.72
N LEU A 32 -13.83 -3.83 -9.94
CA LEU A 32 -15.07 -3.04 -10.05
C LEU A 32 -15.08 -2.05 -11.24
N ASN A 33 -13.92 -1.62 -11.76
CA ASN A 33 -13.84 -0.84 -13.01
C ASN A 33 -14.08 -1.68 -14.28
N ASN A 34 -14.06 -3.01 -14.20
CA ASN A 34 -14.30 -3.92 -15.33
C ASN A 34 -15.78 -4.33 -15.50
N MET A 35 -16.70 -3.86 -14.65
CA MET A 35 -18.14 -4.09 -14.84
C MET A 35 -18.80 -3.13 -15.86
N GLY A 36 -18.04 -2.24 -16.50
CA GLY A 36 -18.56 -1.21 -17.41
C GLY A 36 -18.29 -1.38 -18.91
N SER A 37 -17.39 -2.26 -19.35
CA SER A 37 -17.08 -2.38 -20.79
C SER A 37 -16.76 -3.81 -21.19
N LYS A 38 -17.64 -4.41 -22.00
CA LYS A 38 -17.32 -5.60 -22.79
C LYS A 38 -16.30 -5.20 -23.86
N THR A 39 -15.02 -5.34 -23.52
CA THR A 39 -13.96 -5.52 -24.51
C THR A 39 -13.12 -6.66 -23.95
N GLU A 40 -13.00 -7.76 -24.70
CA GLU A 40 -12.11 -8.88 -24.37
C GLU A 40 -10.67 -8.37 -24.27
N LYS A 41 -10.26 -7.92 -23.09
CA LYS A 41 -8.85 -7.77 -22.75
C LYS A 41 -8.35 -9.16 -22.39
N GLN A 42 -7.43 -9.69 -23.19
CA GLN A 42 -6.64 -10.86 -22.79
C GLN A 42 -6.04 -10.58 -21.41
N SER A 43 -6.48 -11.37 -20.43
CA SER A 43 -6.08 -11.30 -19.03
C SER A 43 -4.59 -11.60 -18.88
N LEU A 44 -3.91 -10.84 -18.03
CA LEU A 44 -2.59 -11.22 -17.51
C LEU A 44 -2.63 -12.70 -17.05
N PRO A 45 -1.55 -13.48 -17.20
CA PRO A 45 -1.54 -14.88 -16.78
C PRO A 45 -1.97 -15.00 -15.30
N GLU A 46 -3.01 -15.78 -15.04
CA GLU A 46 -3.45 -16.15 -13.68
C GLU A 46 -2.50 -17.19 -13.06
N THR A 47 -1.23 -16.86 -12.90
CA THR A 47 -0.34 -17.63 -12.03
C THR A 47 -0.45 -17.06 -10.62
N ILE A 48 -1.29 -17.68 -9.79
CA ILE A 48 -1.42 -17.38 -8.35
C ILE A 48 -0.24 -18.01 -7.60
N ASP A 49 0.99 -17.76 -8.07
CA ASP A 49 2.16 -18.15 -7.31
C ASP A 49 2.24 -17.22 -6.10
N LYS A 50 2.11 -17.80 -4.92
CA LYS A 50 2.39 -17.11 -3.66
C LYS A 50 3.81 -17.45 -3.26
N PHE A 51 4.53 -16.45 -2.76
CA PHE A 51 5.92 -16.57 -2.35
C PHE A 51 6.02 -16.50 -0.84
N ASP A 52 6.85 -17.36 -0.26
CA ASP A 52 7.17 -17.29 1.16
C ASP A 52 8.09 -16.09 1.39
N ILE A 53 7.55 -15.11 2.12
CA ILE A 53 8.20 -13.83 2.41
C ILE A 53 9.54 -14.00 3.14
N SER A 54 9.70 -15.07 3.91
CA SER A 54 10.92 -15.36 4.69
C SER A 54 12.07 -15.88 3.83
N SER A 55 11.76 -16.42 2.65
CA SER A 55 12.73 -16.98 1.70
C SER A 55 13.25 -15.96 0.67
N LEU A 56 12.60 -14.79 0.59
CA LEU A 56 12.91 -13.77 -0.41
C LEU A 56 14.19 -13.01 -0.04
N SER A 57 15.05 -12.83 -1.03
CA SER A 57 16.24 -11.99 -0.91
C SER A 57 16.01 -10.65 -1.60
N ILE A 58 16.27 -9.56 -0.87
CA ILE A 58 16.13 -8.19 -1.36
C ILE A 58 17.46 -7.75 -1.95
N GLY A 59 17.48 -7.48 -3.25
CA GLY A 59 18.60 -6.84 -3.92
C GLY A 59 18.56 -5.33 -3.73
N ARG A 60 19.74 -4.71 -3.63
CA ARG A 60 19.90 -3.26 -3.42
C ARG A 60 20.93 -2.67 -4.38
N LEU A 61 20.63 -1.49 -4.91
CA LEU A 61 21.58 -0.64 -5.62
C LEU A 61 21.35 0.81 -5.19
N GLY A 62 22.11 1.29 -4.20
CA GLY A 62 21.82 2.57 -3.54
C GLY A 62 20.45 2.55 -2.86
N ALA A 63 19.56 3.48 -3.25
CA ALA A 63 18.17 3.54 -2.76
C ALA A 63 17.23 2.56 -3.49
N ASP A 64 17.64 2.04 -4.64
CA ASP A 64 16.82 1.11 -5.42
C ASP A 64 16.73 -0.24 -4.76
N ARG A 65 15.63 -0.92 -5.06
CA ARG A 65 15.33 -2.25 -4.53
C ARG A 65 14.80 -3.15 -5.62
N TRP A 66 15.20 -4.42 -5.58
CA TRP A 66 14.58 -5.43 -6.42
C TRP A 66 14.39 -6.76 -5.70
N ILE A 67 13.38 -7.53 -6.10
CA ILE A 67 13.17 -8.91 -5.64
C ILE A 67 12.80 -9.79 -6.84
N LYS A 68 13.55 -10.89 -7.03
CA LYS A 68 13.19 -11.91 -8.02
C LYS A 68 12.08 -12.82 -7.49
N LEU A 69 11.04 -12.97 -8.30
CA LEU A 69 9.86 -13.81 -8.06
C LEU A 69 9.71 -14.77 -9.25
N PRO A 70 10.48 -15.87 -9.28
CA PRO A 70 10.47 -16.80 -10.39
C PRO A 70 9.12 -17.53 -10.47
N GLY A 71 8.61 -17.74 -11.68
CA GLY A 71 7.28 -18.29 -11.95
C GLY A 71 6.16 -17.25 -11.96
N SER A 72 6.42 -16.00 -11.52
CA SER A 72 5.38 -14.98 -11.46
C SER A 72 4.81 -14.59 -12.83
N GLY A 73 5.58 -14.77 -13.92
CA GLY A 73 5.15 -14.42 -15.28
C GLY A 73 4.96 -12.92 -15.52
N LEU A 74 5.38 -12.08 -14.58
CA LEU A 74 5.11 -10.65 -14.53
C LEU A 74 6.38 -9.87 -14.18
N ILE A 75 6.42 -8.60 -14.56
CA ILE A 75 7.36 -7.59 -14.07
C ILE A 75 6.51 -6.45 -13.50
N ALA A 76 6.76 -6.10 -12.24
CA ALA A 76 6.22 -4.91 -11.60
C ALA A 76 7.34 -3.90 -11.40
N LEU A 77 7.11 -2.66 -11.85
CA LEU A 77 8.05 -1.55 -11.79
C LEU A 77 7.37 -0.37 -11.09
N SER A 78 8.02 0.19 -10.08
CA SER A 78 7.62 1.46 -9.46
C SER A 78 8.75 2.48 -9.57
N VAL A 79 8.41 3.70 -9.98
CA VAL A 79 9.30 4.87 -9.92
C VAL A 79 8.70 5.88 -8.95
N ALA A 80 9.44 6.29 -7.94
CA ALA A 80 9.04 7.34 -7.01
C ALA A 80 9.92 8.58 -7.21
N GLN A 81 9.30 9.71 -7.56
CA GLN A 81 9.96 10.98 -7.82
C GLN A 81 9.37 12.11 -6.98
N LYS A 82 10.18 13.10 -6.60
CA LYS A 82 9.69 14.35 -5.98
C LYS A 82 8.99 15.29 -6.96
N ARG A 83 8.91 14.90 -8.22
CA ARG A 83 8.29 15.64 -9.31
C ARG A 83 7.15 14.82 -9.92
N MET A 84 6.06 15.47 -10.26
CA MET A 84 4.89 14.86 -10.89
C MET A 84 4.86 15.22 -12.38
N PRO A 85 4.65 14.24 -13.29
CA PRO A 85 4.39 14.50 -14.70
C PRO A 85 3.20 15.44 -14.94
N VAL A 86 3.31 16.38 -15.88
CA VAL A 86 2.21 17.33 -16.22
C VAL A 86 1.44 16.97 -17.50
N SER A 87 1.95 16.01 -18.26
CA SER A 87 1.34 15.59 -19.53
C SER A 87 0.16 14.64 -19.28
N ARG A 88 -0.86 14.74 -20.13
CA ARG A 88 -1.90 13.70 -20.24
C ARG A 88 -1.26 12.38 -20.70
N ILE A 89 -1.85 11.28 -20.23
CA ILE A 89 -1.36 9.92 -20.45
C ILE A 89 -2.26 9.21 -21.44
N ASP A 90 -1.65 8.58 -22.45
CA ASP A 90 -2.22 7.44 -23.16
C ASP A 90 -1.51 6.18 -22.65
N ILE A 91 -2.20 5.39 -21.81
CA ILE A 91 -1.62 4.18 -21.20
C ILE A 91 -1.59 3.10 -22.29
N PRO A 92 -0.43 2.47 -22.57
CA PRO A 92 -0.38 1.37 -23.52
C PRO A 92 -1.30 0.21 -23.12
N GLU A 93 -1.78 -0.53 -24.12
CA GLU A 93 -2.60 -1.73 -23.88
C GLU A 93 -1.81 -2.79 -23.09
N HIS A 94 -2.51 -3.63 -22.32
CA HIS A 94 -1.95 -4.72 -21.51
C HIS A 94 -1.04 -4.32 -20.33
N GLN A 95 -1.06 -3.04 -19.93
CA GLN A 95 -0.38 -2.58 -18.72
C GLN A 95 -1.40 -2.33 -17.60
N ASP A 96 -1.13 -2.87 -16.40
CA ASP A 96 -1.80 -2.41 -15.18
C ASP A 96 -1.01 -1.22 -14.61
N PHE A 97 -1.58 -0.03 -14.77
CA PHE A 97 -0.96 1.23 -14.43
C PHE A 97 -1.65 1.87 -13.23
N SER A 98 -0.86 2.36 -12.28
CA SER A 98 -1.35 3.14 -11.16
C SER A 98 -0.41 4.31 -10.85
N PHE A 99 -1.01 5.41 -10.41
CA PHE A 99 -0.30 6.61 -9.99
C PHE A 99 -0.83 7.04 -8.62
N SER A 100 0.08 7.37 -7.70
CA SER A 100 -0.28 7.76 -6.34
C SER A 100 0.76 8.68 -5.72
N PHE A 101 0.47 9.23 -4.54
CA PHE A 101 1.45 9.94 -3.73
C PHE A 101 1.77 9.17 -2.46
N ARG A 102 3.06 9.10 -2.11
CA ARG A 102 3.59 8.49 -0.89
C ARG A 102 4.84 9.22 -0.42
N ASN A 103 4.95 9.52 0.87
CA ASN A 103 6.15 10.15 1.45
C ASN A 103 6.62 11.45 0.75
N GLY A 104 5.68 12.25 0.24
CA GLY A 104 5.98 13.45 -0.56
C GLY A 104 6.44 13.17 -2.00
N MET A 105 6.37 11.92 -2.47
CA MET A 105 6.77 11.51 -3.80
C MET A 105 5.56 11.09 -4.65
N ALA A 106 5.62 11.41 -5.93
CA ALA A 106 4.77 10.82 -6.96
C ALA A 106 5.28 9.42 -7.27
N VAL A 107 4.44 8.41 -7.09
CA VAL A 107 4.75 6.99 -7.31
C VAL A 107 3.97 6.50 -8.52
N THR A 108 4.69 6.24 -9.59
CA THR A 108 4.20 5.57 -10.79
C THR A 108 4.47 4.09 -10.66
N ARG A 109 3.46 3.24 -10.81
CA ARG A 109 3.61 1.78 -10.83
C ARG A 109 3.00 1.21 -12.10
N VAL A 110 3.75 0.33 -12.76
CA VAL A 110 3.33 -0.42 -13.94
C VAL A 110 3.55 -1.90 -13.67
N VAL A 111 2.58 -2.75 -14.02
CA VAL A 111 2.72 -4.20 -14.04
C VAL A 111 2.45 -4.71 -15.44
N ILE A 112 3.37 -5.54 -15.94
CA ILE A 112 3.37 -6.07 -17.30
C ILE A 112 3.69 -7.57 -17.32
N PRO A 113 3.34 -8.29 -18.40
CA PRO A 113 3.87 -9.63 -18.64
C PRO A 113 5.41 -9.62 -18.70
N ALA A 114 6.04 -10.67 -18.19
CA ALA A 114 7.50 -10.85 -18.18
C ALA A 114 8.07 -11.18 -19.58
N THR A 115 7.95 -10.25 -20.51
CA THR A 115 8.48 -10.36 -21.87
C THR A 115 9.27 -9.09 -22.22
N GLN A 116 10.34 -9.26 -22.99
CA GLN A 116 11.19 -8.16 -23.42
C GLN A 116 10.39 -7.09 -24.18
N ALA A 117 9.48 -7.49 -25.07
CA ALA A 117 8.65 -6.57 -25.84
C ALA A 117 7.75 -5.69 -24.96
N GLN A 118 7.13 -6.26 -23.91
CA GLN A 118 6.29 -5.48 -22.99
C GLN A 118 7.12 -4.52 -22.12
N LEU A 119 8.35 -4.92 -21.75
CA LEU A 119 9.27 -4.05 -21.04
C LEU A 119 9.69 -2.87 -21.92
N GLU A 120 10.04 -3.11 -23.18
CA GLU A 120 10.40 -2.05 -24.14
C GLU A 120 9.26 -1.05 -24.35
N VAL A 121 8.03 -1.54 -24.60
CA VAL A 121 6.84 -0.66 -24.72
C VAL A 121 6.61 0.15 -23.44
N THR A 122 6.84 -0.44 -22.27
CA THR A 122 6.73 0.27 -20.99
C THR A 122 7.81 1.35 -20.84
N LEU A 123 9.04 1.05 -21.21
CA LEU A 123 10.15 2.02 -21.14
C LEU A 123 9.95 3.18 -22.12
N ASP A 124 9.47 2.92 -23.33
CA ASP A 124 9.13 3.98 -24.30
C ASP A 124 8.02 4.90 -23.79
N PHE A 125 7.01 4.32 -23.15
CA PHE A 125 5.93 5.08 -22.49
C PHE A 125 6.49 5.94 -21.34
N LEU A 126 7.28 5.34 -20.45
CA LEU A 126 7.84 6.03 -19.30
C LEU A 126 8.88 7.09 -19.70
N ASP A 127 9.67 6.88 -20.76
CA ASP A 127 10.59 7.87 -21.34
C ASP A 127 9.85 9.15 -21.73
N GLN A 128 8.67 9.02 -22.34
CA GLN A 128 7.89 10.17 -22.78
C GLN A 128 7.15 10.86 -21.63
N TRP A 129 6.74 10.10 -20.62
CA TRP A 129 5.86 10.59 -19.58
C TRP A 129 6.59 11.08 -18.32
N LEU A 130 7.60 10.34 -17.85
CA LEU A 130 8.35 10.70 -16.65
C LEU A 130 9.43 11.75 -16.95
N SER A 131 9.73 12.60 -15.97
CA SER A 131 10.96 13.40 -15.99
C SER A 131 12.20 12.52 -15.77
N PRO A 132 13.40 12.93 -16.22
CA PRO A 132 14.64 12.18 -16.01
C PRO A 132 14.75 11.64 -14.59
N VAL A 133 14.91 10.32 -14.44
CA VAL A 133 15.05 9.66 -13.13
C VAL A 133 16.45 9.95 -12.59
N MET A 134 16.50 10.67 -11.46
CA MET A 134 17.74 11.11 -10.83
C MET A 134 18.20 10.13 -9.76
N SER A 135 19.39 10.36 -9.19
CA SER A 135 19.96 9.50 -8.15
C SER A 135 19.20 9.52 -6.82
N ASP A 136 18.44 10.59 -6.55
CA ASP A 136 17.61 10.72 -5.35
C ASP A 136 16.15 10.25 -5.56
N ASP A 137 15.81 9.88 -6.80
CA ASP A 137 14.57 9.17 -7.12
C ASP A 137 14.76 7.67 -6.86
N VAL A 138 13.67 6.97 -6.54
CA VAL A 138 13.69 5.56 -6.17
C VAL A 138 13.08 4.70 -7.27
N LEU A 139 13.80 3.66 -7.70
CA LEU A 139 13.30 2.63 -8.61
C LEU A 139 13.15 1.30 -7.86
N VAL A 140 11.98 0.68 -8.01
CA VAL A 140 11.67 -0.62 -7.41
C VAL A 140 11.17 -1.59 -8.46
N MET A 141 11.75 -2.79 -8.50
CA MET A 141 11.32 -3.86 -9.41
C MET A 141 11.02 -5.16 -8.67
N SER A 142 9.96 -5.86 -9.04
CA SER A 142 9.74 -7.24 -8.60
C SER A 142 9.15 -8.09 -9.72
N GLY A 143 9.28 -9.42 -9.62
CA GLY A 143 8.83 -10.34 -10.67
C GLY A 143 9.97 -11.13 -11.28
N GLU A 144 9.86 -11.45 -12.57
CA GLU A 144 10.93 -12.07 -13.36
C GLU A 144 12.03 -11.03 -13.70
N VAL A 145 12.75 -10.61 -12.66
CA VAL A 145 13.74 -9.52 -12.72
C VAL A 145 15.06 -9.95 -12.09
N ASP A 146 16.13 -9.25 -12.44
CA ASP A 146 17.44 -9.35 -11.83
C ASP A 146 18.12 -7.98 -11.70
N ALA A 147 19.32 -7.95 -11.11
CA ALA A 147 20.09 -6.73 -10.93
C ALA A 147 20.45 -6.03 -12.26
N GLY A 148 20.79 -6.79 -13.29
CA GLY A 148 21.16 -6.24 -14.60
C GLY A 148 19.98 -5.56 -15.30
N MET A 149 18.77 -6.13 -15.15
CA MET A 149 17.55 -5.50 -15.62
C MET A 149 17.26 -4.18 -14.88
N LEU A 150 17.40 -4.14 -13.56
CA LEU A 150 17.21 -2.91 -12.77
C LEU A 150 18.17 -1.80 -13.23
N GLU A 151 19.46 -2.12 -13.39
CA GLU A 151 20.48 -1.17 -13.87
C GLU A 151 20.17 -0.67 -15.28
N SER A 152 19.74 -1.56 -16.18
CA SER A 152 19.36 -1.22 -17.54
C SER A 152 18.14 -0.28 -17.57
N VAL A 153 17.10 -0.61 -16.81
CA VAL A 153 15.89 0.22 -16.67
C VAL A 153 16.24 1.59 -16.10
N ARG A 154 17.06 1.67 -15.05
CA ARG A 154 17.51 2.96 -14.51
C ARG A 154 18.27 3.78 -15.55
N THR A 155 19.16 3.13 -16.31
CA THR A 155 19.95 3.79 -17.35
C THR A 155 19.07 4.40 -18.44
N GLU A 156 18.01 3.69 -18.85
CA GLU A 156 17.05 4.23 -19.83
C GLU A 156 16.18 5.33 -19.23
N LEU A 157 15.61 5.14 -18.04
CA LEU A 157 14.76 6.16 -17.41
C LEU A 157 15.53 7.42 -16.97
N HIS A 158 16.85 7.36 -16.83
CA HIS A 158 17.68 8.54 -16.64
C HIS A 158 17.64 9.49 -17.85
N LYS A 159 17.34 8.97 -19.03
CA LYS A 159 17.23 9.74 -20.29
C LYS A 159 15.80 10.21 -20.59
N ALA A 160 14.85 9.92 -19.69
CA ALA A 160 13.44 10.26 -19.87
C ALA A 160 13.26 11.77 -20.15
N LYS A 161 12.27 12.10 -20.99
CA LYS A 161 12.08 13.43 -21.59
C LYS A 161 10.79 14.10 -21.17
N GLY A 162 9.99 13.46 -20.32
CA GLY A 162 8.74 13.98 -19.82
C GLY A 162 8.92 15.27 -19.03
N LYS A 163 7.92 16.14 -19.11
CA LYS A 163 7.85 17.37 -18.32
C LYS A 163 7.22 17.08 -16.97
N ALA A 164 7.79 17.64 -15.91
CA ALA A 164 7.27 17.50 -14.57
C ALA A 164 7.33 18.82 -13.80
N VAL A 165 6.53 18.89 -12.74
CA VAL A 165 6.53 19.97 -11.74
C VAL A 165 6.80 19.37 -10.37
N ASP A 166 7.28 20.17 -9.44
CA ASP A 166 7.47 19.72 -8.06
C ASP A 166 6.15 19.25 -7.46
N VAL A 167 6.20 18.16 -6.70
CA VAL A 167 5.04 17.61 -6.01
C VAL A 167 4.59 18.59 -4.94
N ALA A 168 3.40 19.16 -5.12
CA ALA A 168 2.74 20.04 -4.15
C ALA A 168 1.47 19.35 -3.62
N ILE A 169 1.59 18.72 -2.45
CA ILE A 169 0.45 18.03 -1.81
C ILE A 169 -0.20 19.01 -0.82
N PRO A 170 -1.50 19.31 -0.92
CA PRO A 170 -2.19 20.23 0.00
C PRO A 170 -2.25 19.67 1.42
N ALA A 171 -2.46 20.55 2.40
CA ALA A 171 -2.57 20.15 3.81
C ALA A 171 -3.77 19.19 4.00
N PRO A 172 -3.66 18.19 4.89
CA PRO A 172 -4.81 17.36 5.22
C PRO A 172 -5.94 18.23 5.77
N THR A 173 -7.15 17.99 5.28
CA THR A 173 -8.36 18.71 5.70
C THR A 173 -9.33 17.72 6.34
N ALA A 174 -9.51 17.88 7.65
CA ALA A 174 -10.44 17.09 8.48
C ALA A 174 -10.74 17.85 9.77
N LEU A 175 -11.78 17.44 10.52
CA LEU A 175 -12.09 18.07 11.82
C LEU A 175 -11.05 17.73 12.87
N THR A 176 -10.44 16.55 12.79
CA THR A 176 -9.26 16.19 13.59
C THR A 176 -8.21 15.57 12.69
N VAL A 177 -6.97 16.01 12.88
CA VAL A 177 -5.80 15.56 12.14
C VAL A 177 -4.72 15.23 13.16
N ILE A 178 -4.32 13.97 13.25
CA ILE A 178 -3.28 13.50 14.17
C ILE A 178 -2.07 13.09 13.33
N ALA A 179 -0.91 13.67 13.63
CA ALA A 179 0.34 13.29 12.99
C ALA A 179 0.77 11.90 13.46
N SER A 180 1.09 11.04 12.50
CA SER A 180 1.65 9.72 12.76
C SER A 180 3.13 9.82 13.13
N PRO A 181 3.61 8.96 14.04
CA PRO A 181 5.03 8.63 14.11
C PRO A 181 5.57 8.13 12.76
N SER A 182 6.89 8.12 12.63
CA SER A 182 7.61 7.68 11.43
C SER A 182 7.13 6.30 10.95
N PHE A 183 7.00 6.16 9.63
CA PHE A 183 6.53 4.90 9.04
C PHE A 183 7.46 3.74 9.43
N GLY A 184 6.86 2.63 9.84
CA GLY A 184 7.53 1.42 10.29
C GLY A 184 8.07 1.43 11.72
N SER A 185 7.97 2.54 12.46
CA SER A 185 8.41 2.58 13.86
C SER A 185 7.47 1.79 14.80
N PRO A 186 7.96 1.37 15.98
CA PRO A 186 7.11 0.77 17.01
C PRO A 186 5.95 1.68 17.45
N GLU A 187 6.19 2.99 17.52
CA GLU A 187 5.18 3.98 17.88
C GLU A 187 4.10 4.10 16.81
N GLN A 188 4.45 3.98 15.52
CA GLN A 188 3.44 3.92 14.46
C GLN A 188 2.58 2.67 14.62
N LEU A 189 3.18 1.52 14.93
CA LEU A 189 2.42 0.28 15.16
C LEU A 189 1.47 0.42 16.35
N ALA A 190 1.94 1.02 17.44
CA ALA A 190 1.10 1.37 18.59
C ALA A 190 -0.05 2.30 18.19
N MET A 191 0.21 3.27 17.31
CA MET A 191 -0.82 4.18 16.79
C MET A 191 -1.87 3.47 15.94
N ILE A 192 -1.48 2.50 15.11
CA ILE A 192 -2.42 1.70 14.32
C ILE A 192 -3.38 0.94 15.25
N VAL A 193 -2.85 0.33 16.31
CA VAL A 193 -3.67 -0.37 17.31
C VAL A 193 -4.56 0.62 18.10
N ALA A 194 -4.02 1.76 18.52
CA ALA A 194 -4.79 2.80 19.20
C ALA A 194 -5.94 3.35 18.32
N ALA A 195 -5.68 3.56 17.04
CA ALA A 195 -6.67 4.01 16.07
C ALA A 195 -7.78 2.97 15.84
N ASP A 196 -7.45 1.67 15.84
CA ASP A 196 -8.43 0.59 15.75
C ASP A 196 -9.30 0.50 17.01
N ILE A 197 -8.72 0.61 18.21
CA ILE A 197 -9.47 0.70 19.47
C ILE A 197 -10.42 1.90 19.44
N LEU A 198 -9.93 3.06 19.04
CA LEU A 198 -10.74 4.27 18.91
C LEU A 198 -11.90 4.05 17.92
N SER A 199 -11.63 3.43 16.77
CA SER A 199 -12.65 3.07 15.77
C SER A 199 -13.75 2.18 16.36
N HIS A 200 -13.39 1.18 17.16
CA HIS A 200 -14.35 0.31 17.83
C HIS A 200 -15.22 1.04 18.85
N ARG A 201 -14.64 1.92 19.67
CA ARG A 201 -15.39 2.77 20.62
C ARG A 201 -16.36 3.71 19.91
N MET A 202 -16.01 4.08 18.67
CA MET A 202 -16.78 4.96 17.81
C MET A 202 -17.82 4.25 16.92
N ALA A 203 -17.94 2.91 16.98
CA ALA A 203 -18.73 2.12 16.03
C ALA A 203 -20.25 2.43 16.00
N GLY A 204 -20.76 3.19 16.98
CA GLY A 204 -22.14 3.69 17.04
C GLY A 204 -22.40 5.03 16.34
N TYR A 205 -21.36 5.70 15.86
CA TYR A 205 -21.43 7.03 15.24
C TYR A 205 -21.14 6.96 13.73
N ASP A 206 -21.64 7.93 12.95
CA ASP A 206 -21.33 8.06 11.52
C ASP A 206 -19.96 8.72 11.31
N LEU A 207 -18.91 7.94 11.62
CA LEU A 207 -17.53 8.42 11.66
C LEU A 207 -16.67 7.80 10.57
N GLN A 208 -15.80 8.63 10.00
CA GLN A 208 -14.83 8.26 9.00
C GLN A 208 -13.43 8.49 9.55
N LEU A 209 -12.69 7.39 9.72
CA LEU A 209 -11.28 7.38 10.06
C LEU A 209 -10.49 7.04 8.79
N ARG A 210 -9.56 7.92 8.39
CA ARG A 210 -8.79 7.76 7.16
C ARG A 210 -7.31 8.06 7.40
N TRP A 211 -6.46 7.21 6.86
CA TRP A 211 -5.02 7.46 6.79
C TRP A 211 -4.65 8.25 5.53
N ASP A 212 -3.81 9.26 5.68
CA ASP A 212 -3.14 9.97 4.60
C ASP A 212 -1.63 9.73 4.68
N HIS A 213 -1.09 9.04 3.68
CA HIS A 213 0.34 8.74 3.54
C HIS A 213 1.00 9.53 2.41
N GLN A 214 0.31 10.51 1.83
CA GLN A 214 0.80 11.21 0.65
C GLN A 214 2.04 12.04 0.96
N ARG A 215 2.13 12.57 2.17
CA ARG A 215 3.19 13.46 2.68
C ARG A 215 4.29 12.69 3.40
N THR A 216 5.37 13.40 3.75
CA THR A 216 6.48 12.83 4.53
C THR A 216 6.03 12.35 5.91
N THR A 217 5.18 13.12 6.56
CA THR A 217 4.43 12.69 7.74
C THR A 217 3.12 12.06 7.29
N SER A 218 2.83 10.87 7.78
CA SER A 218 1.50 10.28 7.64
C SER A 218 0.53 10.89 8.64
N TYR A 219 -0.75 10.97 8.31
CA TYR A 219 -1.78 11.52 9.19
C TYR A 219 -2.95 10.57 9.35
N LEU A 220 -3.49 10.52 10.57
CA LEU A 220 -4.80 9.98 10.85
C LEU A 220 -5.81 11.12 10.83
N MET A 221 -6.83 11.02 9.99
CA MET A 221 -7.86 12.04 9.83
C MET A 221 -9.20 11.52 10.27
N LEU A 222 -9.95 12.35 11.01
CA LEU A 222 -11.29 12.06 11.45
C LEU A 222 -12.25 13.18 10.99
N ASN A 223 -13.44 12.78 10.56
CA ASN A 223 -14.54 13.70 10.26
C ASN A 223 -15.27 14.20 11.52
N THR A 224 -14.67 14.08 12.71
CA THR A 224 -15.20 14.54 14.00
C THR A 224 -14.07 15.06 14.88
N THR A 225 -14.42 15.81 15.92
CA THR A 225 -13.56 16.03 17.09
C THR A 225 -13.60 14.82 18.00
N ILE A 226 -12.44 14.44 18.55
CA ILE A 226 -12.31 13.34 19.51
C ILE A 226 -12.87 13.78 20.86
N GLN A 227 -13.76 12.97 21.42
CA GLN A 227 -14.31 13.21 22.76
C GLN A 227 -13.40 12.62 23.85
N PRO A 228 -13.26 13.26 25.02
CA PRO A 228 -12.36 12.79 26.09
C PRO A 228 -12.68 11.38 26.61
N ASP A 229 -13.96 10.99 26.62
CA ASP A 229 -14.41 9.66 27.04
C ASP A 229 -13.90 8.54 26.11
N TRP A 230 -13.64 8.84 24.84
CA TRP A 230 -13.08 7.88 23.88
C TRP A 230 -11.59 7.62 24.10
N LEU A 231 -10.89 8.50 24.83
CA LEU A 231 -9.46 8.42 25.12
C LEU A 231 -9.13 7.79 26.47
N THR A 232 -10.12 7.18 27.12
CA THR A 232 -9.91 6.38 28.34
C THR A 232 -8.92 5.25 28.12
N GLU A 233 -8.22 4.80 29.17
CA GLU A 233 -7.21 3.75 29.03
C GLU A 233 -7.84 2.46 28.45
N PRO A 234 -7.26 1.87 27.38
CA PRO A 234 -7.70 0.58 26.86
C PRO A 234 -7.51 -0.54 27.88
N SER A 235 -8.52 -1.39 27.97
CA SER A 235 -8.44 -2.67 28.67
C SER A 235 -7.56 -3.67 27.91
N GLU A 236 -7.06 -4.70 28.61
CA GLU A 236 -6.34 -5.82 27.96
C GLU A 236 -7.18 -6.50 26.88
N GLN A 237 -8.50 -6.58 27.08
CA GLN A 237 -9.43 -7.17 26.12
C GLN A 237 -9.53 -6.35 24.83
N GLU A 238 -9.65 -5.02 24.92
CA GLU A 238 -9.67 -4.14 23.75
C GLU A 238 -8.35 -4.21 22.99
N TYR A 239 -7.22 -4.20 23.72
CA TYR A 239 -5.90 -4.34 23.13
C TYR A 239 -5.72 -5.67 22.39
N ALA A 240 -6.07 -6.79 23.04
CA ALA A 240 -5.98 -8.10 22.41
C ALA A 240 -6.88 -8.20 21.18
N ALA A 241 -8.11 -7.66 21.24
CA ALA A 241 -9.05 -7.66 20.12
C ALA A 241 -8.53 -6.85 18.92
N ALA A 242 -7.92 -5.69 19.15
CA ALA A 242 -7.35 -4.86 18.10
C ALA A 242 -6.06 -5.45 17.49
N LEU A 243 -5.24 -6.12 18.32
CA LEU A 243 -3.99 -6.72 17.86
C LEU A 243 -4.18 -8.02 17.06
N GLN A 244 -5.25 -8.78 17.37
CA GLN A 244 -5.43 -10.12 16.83
C GLN A 244 -5.53 -10.19 15.29
N PRO A 245 -6.27 -9.31 14.60
CA PRO A 245 -6.30 -9.30 13.13
C PRO A 245 -4.93 -9.02 12.50
N LEU A 246 -4.11 -8.17 13.15
CA LEU A 246 -2.76 -7.87 12.69
C LEU A 246 -1.84 -9.09 12.79
N LYS A 247 -1.93 -9.82 13.90
CA LYS A 247 -1.19 -11.08 14.09
C LYS A 247 -1.60 -12.12 13.05
N GLN A 248 -2.89 -12.33 12.86
CA GLN A 248 -3.39 -13.26 11.84
C GLN A 248 -2.90 -12.91 10.44
N PHE A 249 -2.81 -11.63 10.10
CA PHE A 249 -2.26 -11.20 8.82
C PHE A 249 -0.75 -11.43 8.72
N ALA A 250 0.01 -11.13 9.78
CA ALA A 250 1.45 -11.35 9.86
C ALA A 250 1.82 -12.85 9.76
N ASP A 251 1.02 -13.74 10.35
CA ASP A 251 1.22 -15.19 10.35
C ASP A 251 1.10 -15.82 8.95
N VAL A 252 0.46 -15.15 8.00
CA VAL A 252 0.39 -15.62 6.63
C VAL A 252 1.75 -15.38 5.94
N SER A 253 2.63 -16.36 5.90
CA SER A 253 3.95 -16.22 5.26
C SER A 253 3.89 -16.08 3.74
N LEU A 254 2.88 -16.69 3.11
CA LEU A 254 2.71 -16.70 1.66
C LEU A 254 2.04 -15.42 1.15
N ARG A 255 2.74 -14.65 0.31
CA ARG A 255 2.29 -13.38 -0.26
C ARG A 255 2.19 -13.42 -1.78
N SER A 256 1.23 -12.66 -2.32
CA SER A 256 1.14 -12.43 -3.75
C SER A 256 2.25 -11.48 -4.26
N PRO A 257 2.61 -11.52 -5.56
CA PRO A 257 3.54 -10.57 -6.17
C PRO A 257 3.18 -9.11 -5.91
N ALA A 258 1.89 -8.76 -5.99
CA ALA A 258 1.42 -7.40 -5.76
C ALA A 258 1.67 -6.94 -4.31
N GLN A 259 1.48 -7.82 -3.32
CA GLN A 259 1.78 -7.52 -1.92
C GLN A 259 3.29 -7.34 -1.70
N ILE A 260 4.11 -8.23 -2.26
CA ILE A 260 5.58 -8.16 -2.16
C ILE A 260 6.10 -6.86 -2.77
N HIS A 261 5.63 -6.50 -3.96
CA HIS A 261 5.99 -5.24 -4.61
C HIS A 261 5.59 -4.02 -3.78
N SER A 262 4.42 -4.08 -3.12
CA SER A 262 3.95 -3.01 -2.25
C SER A 262 4.83 -2.86 -1.00
N TYR A 263 5.24 -3.96 -0.37
CA TYR A 263 6.21 -3.93 0.73
C TYR A 263 7.54 -3.35 0.28
N LEU A 264 8.07 -3.85 -0.84
CA LEU A 264 9.35 -3.40 -1.39
C LEU A 264 9.34 -1.90 -1.72
N THR A 265 8.24 -1.43 -2.31
CA THR A 265 8.04 0.00 -2.61
C THR A 265 7.99 0.84 -1.33
N ALA A 266 7.24 0.41 -0.31
CA ALA A 266 7.20 1.10 0.97
C ALA A 266 8.59 1.12 1.64
N MET A 267 9.30 0.00 1.63
CA MET A 267 10.64 -0.10 2.21
C MET A 267 11.64 0.83 1.54
N ALA A 268 11.58 0.95 0.21
CA ALA A 268 12.47 1.84 -0.53
C ALA A 268 12.12 3.32 -0.28
N ILE A 269 10.84 3.68 -0.31
CA ILE A 269 10.38 5.06 -0.15
C ILE A 269 10.59 5.60 1.26
N TYR A 270 10.37 4.76 2.29
CA TYR A 270 10.48 5.14 3.70
C TYR A 270 11.81 4.73 4.34
N ASP A 271 12.77 4.24 3.55
CA ASP A 271 14.09 3.76 3.99
C ASP A 271 14.02 2.76 5.16
N LEU A 272 13.20 1.72 5.00
CA LEU A 272 12.98 0.70 6.03
C LEU A 272 14.06 -0.39 5.95
N PRO A 273 14.37 -1.06 7.08
CA PRO A 273 15.30 -2.19 7.09
C PRO A 273 14.73 -3.37 6.28
N ASP A 274 15.61 -4.22 5.73
CA ASP A 274 15.18 -5.41 4.96
C ASP A 274 14.31 -6.38 5.76
N THR A 275 14.52 -6.41 7.08
CA THR A 275 13.74 -7.21 8.03
C THR A 275 12.31 -6.69 8.22
N PHE A 276 11.97 -5.48 7.73
CA PHE A 276 10.62 -4.92 7.86
C PHE A 276 9.54 -5.86 7.32
N MET A 277 9.85 -6.52 6.21
CA MET A 277 8.95 -7.41 5.51
C MET A 277 8.88 -8.79 6.18
N SER A 278 10.00 -9.37 6.60
CA SER A 278 10.05 -10.72 7.17
C SER A 278 9.71 -10.78 8.66
N HIS A 279 10.04 -9.75 9.46
CA HIS A 279 9.89 -9.76 10.92
C HIS A 279 8.58 -9.12 11.40
N GLN A 280 7.47 -9.32 10.67
CA GLN A 280 6.19 -8.69 11.01
C GLN A 280 5.64 -9.21 12.35
N THR A 281 5.76 -10.52 12.59
CA THR A 281 5.28 -11.17 13.81
C THR A 281 6.08 -10.71 15.02
N GLU A 282 7.42 -10.71 14.99
CA GLU A 282 8.20 -10.26 16.16
C GLU A 282 7.92 -8.80 16.51
N ARG A 283 7.72 -7.94 15.51
CA ARG A 283 7.37 -6.52 15.73
C ARG A 283 6.01 -6.36 16.41
N LEU A 284 5.03 -7.19 16.07
CA LEU A 284 3.71 -7.20 16.71
C LEU A 284 3.74 -7.81 18.11
N GLU A 285 4.61 -8.79 18.35
CA GLU A 285 4.80 -9.40 19.68
C GLU A 285 5.54 -8.48 20.65
N ALA A 286 6.45 -7.66 20.15
CA ALA A 286 7.15 -6.65 20.95
C ALA A 286 6.26 -5.46 21.36
N LEU A 287 5.08 -5.32 20.77
CA LEU A 287 4.14 -4.26 21.13
C LEU A 287 3.52 -4.52 22.50
N THR A 288 3.43 -3.47 23.32
CA THR A 288 2.86 -3.54 24.67
C THR A 288 1.61 -2.67 24.79
N LEU A 289 0.71 -3.03 25.71
CA LEU A 289 -0.45 -2.21 26.06
C LEU A 289 -0.04 -0.80 26.50
N GLN A 290 1.05 -0.68 27.26
CA GLN A 290 1.54 0.62 27.74
C GLN A 290 1.91 1.57 26.60
N GLN A 291 2.54 1.06 25.53
CA GLN A 291 2.85 1.87 24.34
C GLN A 291 1.56 2.35 23.65
N VAL A 292 0.56 1.49 23.51
CA VAL A 292 -0.74 1.86 22.93
C VAL A 292 -1.44 2.91 23.78
N GLN A 293 -1.42 2.76 25.12
CA GLN A 293 -1.94 3.75 26.05
C GLN A 293 -1.26 5.11 25.87
N GLN A 294 0.08 5.15 25.83
CA GLN A 294 0.83 6.40 25.62
C GLN A 294 0.46 7.11 24.32
N VAL A 295 0.32 6.36 23.23
CA VAL A 295 -0.10 6.93 21.94
C VAL A 295 -1.54 7.42 21.98
N LEU A 296 -2.47 6.67 22.57
CA LEU A 296 -3.87 7.09 22.67
C LEU A 296 -4.00 8.43 23.43
N HIS A 297 -3.25 8.62 24.52
CA HIS A 297 -3.22 9.88 25.26
C HIS A 297 -2.68 11.06 24.43
N SER A 298 -1.83 10.78 23.42
CA SER A 298 -1.28 11.81 22.54
C SER A 298 -2.33 12.37 21.57
N PHE A 299 -3.45 11.68 21.36
CA PHE A 299 -4.53 12.15 20.48
C PHE A 299 -5.28 13.38 21.03
N ASN A 300 -5.08 13.71 22.31
CA ASN A 300 -5.67 14.88 22.97
C ASN A 300 -4.82 16.16 22.83
N LYS A 301 -3.64 16.07 22.18
CA LYS A 301 -2.72 17.19 21.98
C LYS A 301 -2.83 17.73 20.57
#